data_AF-A0A967KKU8-F1
#
_entry.id   AF-A0A967KKU8-F1
#
_cell.length_a   1.000
_cell.length_b   1.000
_cell.length_c   1.000
_cell.angle_alpha   90.00
_cell.angle_beta   90.00
_cell.angle_gamma   90.00
#
_symmetry.space_group_name_H-M   'P 1'
#
loop_
_entity.id
_entity.type
_entity.pdbx_description
1 polymer ?
#
loop_
_entity_poly.entity_id
_entity_poly.type
_entity_poly.pdbx_seq_one_letter_code
_entity_poly.pdbx_strand_id
1 'polypeptide(L)' 'FDLIWYGVLYTITCQIAYMTPPFGYNLFLMRAMAPPEISLGDIYRSIIPFVAVMGIGLATVMAVPEIALWLPNYIYDK' A
#
# COMPACT_ATOMS: atom_id res chain seq x y z
N PHE A 1 -22.71 3.75 -1.19
CA PHE A 1 -21.39 4.21 -0.71
C PHE A 1 -21.10 3.49 0.58
N ASP A 2 -20.24 2.47 0.54
CA ASP A 2 -19.84 1.74 1.74
C ASP A 2 -18.60 2.41 2.34
N LEU A 3 -18.73 2.87 3.59
CA LEU A 3 -17.64 3.52 4.32
C LEU A 3 -16.48 2.55 4.59
N ILE A 4 -16.75 1.25 4.68
CA ILE A 4 -15.73 0.21 4.88
C ILE A 4 -14.88 0.10 3.63
N TRP A 5 -15.51 0.00 2.46
CA TRP A 5 -14.79 -0.02 1.18
C TRP A 5 -13.92 1.23 0.99
N TYR A 6 -14.46 2.41 1.29
CA TYR A 6 -13.69 3.66 1.26
C TYR A 6 -12.51 3.64 2.25
N GLY A 7 -12.73 3.14 3.47
CA GLY A 7 -11.66 2.98 4.47
C GLY A 7 -10.54 2.07 3.99
N VAL A 8 -10.88 0.96 3.33
CA VAL A 8 -9.91 0.02 2.76
C VAL A 8 -9.08 0.68 1.65
N LEU A 9 -9.73 1.40 0.73
CA LEU A 9 -9.02 2.15 -0.31
C LEU A 9 -8.09 3.21 0.27
N TYR A 10 -8.55 3.91 1.31
CA TYR A 10 -7.76 4.90 2.03
C TYR A 10 -6.52 4.27 2.68
N THR A 11 -6.68 3.14 3.37
CA THR A 11 -5.56 2.41 3.99
C THR A 11 -4.52 1.97 2.96
N ILE A 12 -4.96 1.40 1.82
CA ILE A 12 -4.04 0.99 0.75
C ILE A 12 -3.28 2.20 0.19
N THR A 13 -3.99 3.30 -0.06
CA THR A 13 -3.38 4.53 -0.58
C THR A 13 -2.37 5.13 0.40
N CYS A 14 -2.68 5.12 1.71
CA CYS A 14 -1.75 5.55 2.75
C CYS A 14 -0.48 4.69 2.78
N GLN A 15 -0.60 3.36 2.67
CA GLN A 15 0.56 2.47 2.63
C GLN A 15 1.48 2.78 1.43
N ILE A 16 0.90 3.03 0.26
CA ILE A 16 1.65 3.46 -0.93
C ILE A 16 2.37 4.79 -0.65
N ALA A 17 1.70 5.75 -0.02
CA ALA A 17 2.29 7.04 0.34
C ALA A 17 3.47 6.91 1.35
N TYR A 18 3.41 5.95 2.29
CA TYR A 18 4.52 5.69 3.21
C TYR A 18 5.76 5.08 2.54
N MET A 19 5.58 4.40 1.41
CA MET A 19 6.67 3.80 0.64
C MET A 19 7.20 4.68 -0.48
N THR A 20 6.46 5.70 -0.91
CA THR A 20 6.86 6.57 -2.03
C THR A 20 7.36 7.92 -1.49
N PRO A 21 8.47 8.50 -2.01
CA PRO A 21 8.85 9.88 -1.71
C PRO A 21 7.70 10.82 -2.12
N PRO A 22 7.33 11.85 -1.34
CA PRO A 22 8.12 12.60 -0.35
C PRO A 22 7.97 12.17 1.12
N PHE A 23 7.01 11.30 1.45
CA PHE A 23 6.76 10.87 2.84
C PHE A 23 7.61 9.67 3.25
N GLY A 24 7.79 8.68 2.36
CA GLY A 24 8.91 7.71 2.32
C GLY A 24 9.48 7.16 3.64
N TYR A 25 8.73 7.12 4.74
CA TYR A 25 9.27 6.85 6.06
C TYR A 25 9.94 5.47 6.11
N ASN A 26 9.31 4.48 5.46
CA ASN A 26 9.87 3.13 5.33
C ASN A 26 11.19 3.13 4.52
N LEU A 27 11.29 3.96 3.48
CA LEU A 27 12.53 4.11 2.70
C LEU A 27 13.68 4.67 3.55
N PHE A 28 13.39 5.71 4.35
CA PHE A 28 14.41 6.34 5.19
C PHE A 28 14.83 5.44 6.36
N LEU A 29 13.91 4.68 6.94
CA LEU A 29 14.24 3.64 7.93
C LEU A 29 15.11 2.53 7.32
N MET A 30 14.76 2.05 6.13
CA MET A 30 15.59 1.05 5.44
C MET A 30 16.98 1.61 5.13
N ARG A 31 17.09 2.89 4.72
CA ARG A 31 18.39 3.55 4.52
C ARG A 31 19.21 3.63 5.80
N ALA A 32 18.58 3.86 6.96
CA ALA A 32 19.24 3.93 8.26
C ALA A 32 19.78 2.57 8.74
N MET A 33 19.14 1.48 8.34
CA MET A 33 19.57 0.11 8.64
C MET A 33 20.49 -0.50 7.56
N ALA A 34 20.49 0.06 6.35
CA ALA A 34 21.23 -0.48 5.22
C ALA A 34 22.74 -0.21 5.33
N PRO A 35 23.58 -1.18 4.90
CA PRO A 35 25.02 -0.99 4.78
C PRO A 35 25.39 0.24 3.92
N PRO A 36 26.55 0.87 4.15
CA PRO A 36 26.98 2.06 3.41
C PRO A 36 27.16 1.82 1.91
N GLU A 37 27.27 0.56 1.46
CA GLU A 37 27.33 0.21 0.05
C GLU A 37 26.00 0.39 -0.70
N ILE A 38 24.85 0.40 0.01
CA ILE A 38 23.53 0.51 -0.63
C ILE A 38 23.11 1.97 -0.73
N SER A 39 22.94 2.44 -1.97
CA SER A 39 22.52 3.81 -2.24
C SER A 39 21.01 3.99 -2.08
N LEU A 40 20.57 5.23 -1.89
CA LEU A 40 19.14 5.56 -1.87
C LEU A 40 18.45 5.19 -3.19
N GLY A 41 19.19 5.20 -4.30
CA GLY A 41 18.71 4.82 -5.63
C GLY A 41 18.40 3.32 -5.75
N ASP A 42 19.20 2.46 -5.12
CA ASP A 42 18.98 1.01 -5.12
C ASP A 42 17.73 0.63 -4.32
N ILE A 43 17.52 1.31 -3.19
CA ILE A 43 16.30 1.16 -2.38
C ILE A 43 15.09 1.64 -3.17
N TYR A 44 15.18 2.80 -3.84
CA TYR A 44 14.08 3.33 -4.64
C TYR A 44 13.68 2.38 -5.77
N ARG A 45 14.67 1.85 -6.50
CA ARG A 45 14.44 0.89 -7.58
C ARG A 45 13.79 -0.41 -7.10
N SER A 46 14.10 -0.83 -5.87
CA SER A 46 13.51 -2.01 -5.23
C SER A 46 12.05 -1.79 -4.79
N ILE A 47 11.67 -0.55 -4.49
CA ILE A 47 10.29 -0.19 -4.11
C ILE A 47 9.34 -0.11 -5.30
N ILE A 48 9.82 0.29 -6.49
CA ILE A 48 9.00 0.39 -7.70
C ILE A 48 8.13 -0.87 -7.97
N PRO A 49 8.69 -2.10 -8.01
CA PRO A 49 7.86 -3.28 -8.23
C PRO A 49 6.85 -3.51 -7.11
N PHE A 50 7.18 -3.11 -5.87
CA PHE A 50 6.29 -3.24 -4.73
C PHE A 50 5.09 -2.30 -4.84
N VAL A 51 5.34 -1.03 -5.17
CA VAL A 51 4.30 -0.03 -5.41
C VAL A 51 3.42 -0.42 -6.60
N ALA A 52 3.99 -1.02 -7.65
CA ALA A 52 3.21 -1.52 -8.78
C ALA A 52 2.23 -2.62 -8.37
N VAL A 53 2.66 -3.60 -7.56
CA VAL A 53 1.78 -4.66 -7.04
C VAL A 53 0.68 -4.08 -6.15
N MET A 54 1.01 -3.11 -5.31
CA MET A 54 0.02 -2.43 -4.47
C MET A 54 -0.98 -1.61 -5.29
N GLY A 55 -0.52 -0.96 -6.36
CA GLY A 55 -1.38 -0.24 -7.30
C GLY A 55 -2.34 -1.17 -8.02
N ILE A 56 -1.88 -2.38 -8.39
CA ILE A 56 -2.75 -3.43 -8.94
C ILE A 56 -3.78 -3.83 -7.89
N GLY A 57 -3.38 -4.09 -6.65
CA GLY A 57 -4.30 -4.42 -5.56
C GLY A 57 -5.34 -3.31 -5.32
N LEU A 58 -4.92 -2.05 -5.33
CA LEU A 58 -5.81 -0.90 -5.25
C LEU A 58 -6.83 -0.90 -6.40
N ALA A 59 -6.35 -1.05 -7.64
CA ALA A 59 -7.22 -1.08 -8.82
C ALA A 59 -8.21 -2.26 -8.76
N THR A 60 -7.78 -3.42 -8.28
CA THR A 60 -8.63 -4.59 -8.09
C THR A 60 -9.73 -4.33 -7.06
N VAL A 61 -9.41 -3.76 -5.90
CA VAL A 61 -10.41 -3.43 -4.87
C VAL A 61 -11.33 -2.28 -5.31
N MET A 62 -10.81 -1.34 -6.11
CA MET A 62 -11.63 -0.29 -6.74
C MET A 62 -12.62 -0.86 -7.75
N ALA A 63 -12.21 -1.84 -8.57
CA ALA A 63 -13.05 -2.46 -9.59
C ALA A 63 -14.06 -3.47 -8.99
N VAL A 64 -13.67 -4.17 -7.93
CA VAL A 64 -14.47 -5.22 -7.28
C VAL A 64 -14.54 -4.95 -5.77
N PRO A 65 -15.52 -4.14 -5.31
CA PRO A 65 -15.66 -3.78 -3.89
C PRO A 65 -15.96 -4.97 -2.98
N GLU A 66 -16.55 -6.03 -3.53
CA GLU A 66 -16.88 -7.26 -2.80
C GLU A 66 -15.65 -7.92 -2.17
N ILE A 67 -14.45 -7.74 -2.73
CA ILE A 67 -13.20 -8.27 -2.14
C ILE A 67 -12.95 -7.67 -0.75
N ALA A 68 -13.26 -6.38 -0.58
CA ALA A 68 -13.12 -5.69 0.70
C ALA A 68 -14.32 -5.93 1.63
N LEU A 69 -15.50 -6.16 1.07
CA LEU A 69 -16.76 -6.24 1.80
C LEU A 69 -17.18 -7.68 2.16
N TRP A 70 -16.59 -8.70 1.53
CA TRP A 70 -16.93 -10.10 1.77
C TRP A 70 -16.81 -10.48 3.25
N LEU A 71 -15.67 -10.15 3.88
CA LEU A 71 -15.44 -10.47 5.28
C LEU A 71 -16.36 -9.66 6.24
N PRO A 72 -16.51 -8.32 6.08
CA PRO A 72 -17.51 -7.56 6.82
C PRO A 72 -18.94 -8.10 6.67
N ASN A 73 -19.37 -8.45 5.46
CA ASN A 73 -20.71 -9.00 5.22
C ASN A 73 -20.88 -10.35 5.92
N TYR A 74 -19.83 -11.19 5.95
CA TYR A 74 -19.86 -12.48 6.65
C TYR A 74 -19.89 -12.33 8.19
N ILE A 75 -19.16 -11.36 8.76
CA ILE A 75 -19.09 -11.17 10.22
C ILE A 75 -20.28 -10.39 10.76
N TYR A 76 -20.72 -9.36 10.03
CA TYR A 76 -21.77 -8.44 10.48
C TYR A 76 -23.16 -8.79 9.93
N ASP A 77 -23.29 -9.91 9.21
CA ASP A 77 -24.53 -10.49 8.67
C ASP A 77 -25.46 -9.42 8.05
N LYS A 78 -24.87 -8.62 7.17
CA LYS A 78 -25.57 -7.56 6.41
C LYS A 78 -26.06 -8.07 5.06
#